data_AF-A0A6A5XN81-F1
#
_entry.id   AF-A0A6A5XN81-F1
#
_cell.length_a   1.000
_cell.length_b   1.000
_cell.length_c   1.000
_cell.angle_alpha   90.00
_cell.angle_beta   90.00
_cell.angle_gamma   90.00
#
_symmetry.space_group_name_H-M   'P 1'
#
loop_
_entity.id
_entity.type
_entity.pdbx_description
1 polymer ?
#
loop_
_entity_poly.entity_id
_entity_poly.type
_entity_poly.pdbx_seq_one_letter_code
_entity_poly.pdbx_strand_id
1 'polypeptide(L)'
;MRFSSILPFAAAGVATVSAQTADPAHSMGFIGCSMAENVAQGYVAVKGQRMWGPYGTSGMVVQSWTNTNSQSWKLFDQQAAKYGKPTAVWVQICIFTNGATYSEVKQLIANTRQHAAPNATVYITGQPLYEAGQTCQLAGPKGPESTDALAQQAAKDTTQNVIYPGSFLLKPGEVQDGCHANTVGQQSLGKQAVAFWG
;
A
#
# COMPACT_ATOMS: atom_id res chain seq x y z
N MET A 1 62.59 11.67 -38.98
CA MET A 1 61.84 11.75 -37.70
C MET A 1 60.76 12.81 -37.83
N ARG A 2 59.48 12.41 -37.72
CA ARG A 2 58.32 13.13 -37.17
C ARG A 2 57.05 12.40 -37.63
N PHE A 3 56.58 11.48 -36.80
CA PHE A 3 55.26 10.86 -36.93
C PHE A 3 54.22 11.84 -36.39
N SER A 4 53.21 12.17 -37.19
CA SER A 4 52.00 12.85 -36.70
C SER A 4 50.90 11.81 -36.57
N SER A 5 50.58 11.45 -35.33
CA SER A 5 49.47 10.56 -34.98
C SER A 5 48.18 11.38 -34.86
N ILE A 6 47.18 11.06 -35.68
CA ILE A 6 45.83 11.59 -35.57
C ILE A 6 45.04 10.62 -34.67
N LEU A 7 44.60 11.11 -33.51
CA LEU A 7 43.68 10.38 -32.64
C LEU A 7 42.24 10.53 -33.16
N PRO A 8 41.43 9.46 -33.23
CA PRO A 8 40.01 9.60 -33.52
C PRO A 8 39.23 10.01 -32.27
N PHE A 9 38.35 11.00 -32.42
CA PHE A 9 37.36 11.37 -31.43
C PHE A 9 36.37 10.21 -31.22
N ALA A 10 36.24 9.75 -29.96
CA ALA A 10 35.18 8.83 -29.57
C ALA A 10 33.84 9.58 -29.52
N ALA A 11 32.86 9.13 -30.30
CA ALA A 11 31.49 9.60 -30.22
C ALA A 11 30.85 9.07 -28.91
N ALA A 12 30.49 9.98 -28.01
CA ALA A 12 29.71 9.64 -26.82
C ALA A 12 28.29 9.25 -27.24
N GLY A 13 27.93 7.98 -27.05
CA GLY A 13 26.57 7.49 -27.23
C GLY A 13 25.65 8.10 -26.16
N VAL A 14 24.64 8.84 -26.60
CA VAL A 14 23.58 9.34 -25.71
C VAL A 14 22.70 8.15 -25.34
N ALA A 15 22.80 7.70 -24.10
CA ALA A 15 21.88 6.72 -23.55
C ALA A 15 20.47 7.34 -23.49
N THR A 16 19.55 6.85 -24.30
CA THR A 16 18.13 7.17 -24.20
C THR A 16 17.60 6.58 -22.90
N VAL A 17 17.41 7.42 -21.88
CA VAL A 17 16.64 7.05 -20.69
C VAL A 17 15.21 6.84 -21.18
N SER A 18 14.78 5.58 -21.25
CA SER A 18 13.37 5.26 -21.50
C SER A 18 12.55 5.90 -20.38
N ALA A 19 11.72 6.89 -20.74
CA ALA A 19 10.73 7.45 -19.84
C ALA A 19 9.83 6.30 -19.39
N GLN A 20 9.95 5.92 -18.12
CA GLN A 20 9.06 4.95 -17.52
C GLN A 20 7.66 5.54 -17.58
N THR A 21 6.81 5.00 -18.46
CA THR A 21 5.39 5.36 -18.52
C THR A 21 4.81 5.18 -17.13
N ALA A 22 4.24 6.26 -16.58
CA ALA A 22 3.55 6.21 -15.31
C ALA A 22 2.48 5.11 -15.35
N ASP A 23 2.32 4.39 -14.24
CA ASP A 23 1.30 3.34 -14.14
C ASP A 23 -0.09 3.92 -14.45
N PRO A 24 -0.98 3.18 -15.14
CA PRO A 24 -2.30 3.69 -15.50
C PRO A 24 -3.10 4.13 -14.28
N ALA A 25 -3.92 5.16 -14.44
CA ALA A 25 -4.84 5.59 -13.40
C ALA A 25 -5.78 4.42 -12.99
N HIS A 26 -6.05 4.29 -11.70
CA HIS A 26 -6.88 3.22 -11.12
C HIS A 26 -6.42 1.79 -11.43
N SER A 27 -5.14 1.60 -11.79
CA SER A 27 -4.55 0.26 -11.95
C SER A 27 -4.27 -0.45 -10.63
N MET A 28 -4.34 0.27 -9.51
CA MET A 28 -4.04 -0.26 -8.19
C MET A 28 -5.26 -0.27 -7.26
N GLY A 29 -5.64 -1.45 -6.78
CA GLY A 29 -6.65 -1.61 -5.74
C GLY A 29 -6.05 -1.49 -4.35
N PHE A 30 -6.91 -1.42 -3.33
CA PHE A 30 -6.48 -1.58 -1.95
C PHE A 30 -7.49 -2.39 -1.15
N ILE A 31 -7.04 -2.99 -0.05
CA ILE A 31 -7.87 -3.59 0.99
C ILE A 31 -7.36 -3.18 2.37
N GLY A 32 -8.23 -3.19 3.36
CA GLY A 32 -7.92 -2.80 4.74
C GLY A 32 -9.16 -2.30 5.45
N CYS A 33 -8.97 -1.48 6.47
CA CYS A 33 -10.02 -0.90 7.31
C CYS A 33 -10.12 0.63 7.11
N SER A 34 -10.74 1.34 8.06
CA SER A 34 -10.95 2.79 8.07
C SER A 34 -9.65 3.58 8.02
N MET A 35 -8.55 3.01 8.53
CA MET A 35 -7.22 3.62 8.40
C MET A 35 -6.70 3.51 6.96
N ALA A 36 -7.08 2.48 6.21
CA ALA A 36 -6.75 2.38 4.78
C ALA A 36 -7.56 3.41 3.98
N GLU A 37 -8.82 3.62 4.37
CA GLU A 37 -9.67 4.69 3.84
C GLU A 37 -9.06 6.07 4.06
N ASN A 38 -8.46 6.34 5.23
CA ASN A 38 -7.75 7.61 5.45
C ASN A 38 -6.59 7.81 4.48
N VAL A 39 -5.82 6.75 4.19
CA VAL A 39 -4.75 6.81 3.18
C VAL A 39 -5.34 7.07 1.79
N ALA A 40 -6.40 6.35 1.40
CA ALA A 40 -7.02 6.50 0.09
C ALA A 40 -7.65 7.90 -0.12
N GLN A 41 -8.34 8.42 0.90
CA GLN A 41 -8.87 9.79 0.93
C GLN A 41 -7.74 10.81 0.74
N GLY A 42 -6.67 10.65 1.51
CA GLY A 42 -5.46 11.45 1.38
C GLY A 42 -4.83 11.41 -0.01
N TYR A 43 -4.65 10.20 -0.54
CA TYR A 43 -4.03 9.94 -1.84
C TYR A 43 -4.77 10.67 -2.96
N VAL A 44 -6.10 10.56 -3.01
CA VAL A 44 -6.92 11.29 -3.98
C VAL A 44 -6.84 12.81 -3.75
N ALA A 45 -6.89 13.27 -2.49
CA ALA A 45 -6.81 14.68 -2.17
C ALA A 45 -5.48 15.33 -2.62
N VAL A 46 -4.39 14.57 -2.63
CA VAL A 46 -3.08 15.02 -3.14
C VAL A 46 -2.85 14.68 -4.61
N LYS A 47 -3.93 14.35 -5.35
CA LYS A 47 -3.95 14.07 -6.79
C LYS A 47 -3.20 12.81 -7.23
N GLY A 48 -3.04 11.84 -6.33
CA GLY A 48 -2.61 10.50 -6.73
C GLY A 48 -3.63 9.87 -7.67
N GLN A 49 -3.17 9.17 -8.71
CA GLN A 49 -4.05 8.65 -9.78
C GLN A 49 -4.06 7.12 -9.87
N ARG A 50 -2.97 6.45 -9.47
CA ARG A 50 -2.79 5.00 -9.66
C ARG A 50 -3.74 4.16 -8.79
N MET A 51 -3.85 4.50 -7.51
CA MET A 51 -4.69 3.77 -6.55
C MET A 51 -6.16 4.20 -6.65
N TRP A 52 -7.08 3.27 -6.38
CA TRP A 52 -8.50 3.58 -6.24
C TRP A 52 -8.76 4.56 -5.09
N GLY A 53 -9.82 5.34 -5.24
CA GLY A 53 -10.35 6.18 -4.17
C GLY A 53 -11.10 5.37 -3.10
N PRO A 54 -11.51 6.03 -2.00
CA PRO A 54 -12.22 5.39 -0.90
C PRO A 54 -13.52 4.71 -1.35
N TYR A 55 -13.85 3.55 -0.76
CA TYR A 55 -15.04 2.77 -1.17
C TYR A 55 -15.83 2.12 -0.03
N GLY A 56 -15.52 2.45 1.22
CA GLY A 56 -16.30 2.09 2.40
C GLY A 56 -15.84 0.83 3.13
N THR A 57 -14.54 0.65 3.36
CA THR A 57 -14.02 -0.54 4.06
C THR A 57 -14.23 -0.53 5.58
N SER A 58 -14.38 0.64 6.22
CA SER A 58 -14.78 0.76 7.63
C SER A 58 -14.04 -0.21 8.59
N GLY A 59 -14.74 -1.08 9.32
CA GLY A 59 -14.13 -2.01 10.29
C GLY A 59 -13.54 -3.29 9.70
N MET A 60 -13.27 -3.37 8.40
CA MET A 60 -12.80 -4.60 7.74
C MET A 60 -11.33 -4.91 8.08
N VAL A 61 -11.13 -5.52 9.24
CA VAL A 61 -9.85 -6.07 9.70
C VAL A 61 -9.47 -7.35 8.93
N VAL A 62 -8.28 -7.90 9.15
CA VAL A 62 -7.77 -9.11 8.46
C VAL A 62 -8.84 -10.21 8.32
N GLN A 63 -9.57 -10.53 9.39
CA GLN A 63 -10.60 -11.58 9.40
C GLN A 63 -11.77 -11.31 8.44
N SER A 64 -12.05 -10.06 8.10
CA SER A 64 -13.08 -9.70 7.12
C SER A 64 -12.69 -10.07 5.68
N TRP A 65 -11.43 -10.41 5.44
CA TRP A 65 -10.85 -10.66 4.13
C TRP A 65 -10.33 -12.11 3.96
N THR A 66 -10.35 -12.94 5.00
CA THR A 66 -9.86 -14.34 4.95
C THR A 66 -10.83 -15.31 4.29
N ASN A 67 -12.09 -14.92 4.07
CA ASN A 67 -13.06 -15.66 3.24
C ASN A 67 -13.26 -14.94 1.90
N THR A 68 -12.88 -15.56 0.79
CA THR A 68 -12.99 -15.02 -0.59
C THR A 68 -14.43 -14.59 -0.98
N ASN A 69 -15.45 -15.13 -0.31
CA ASN A 69 -16.86 -14.79 -0.56
C ASN A 69 -17.43 -13.74 0.42
N SER A 70 -16.58 -13.09 1.23
CA SER A 70 -17.03 -12.13 2.24
C SER A 70 -17.64 -10.87 1.63
N GLN A 71 -18.38 -10.12 2.45
CA GLN A 71 -18.91 -8.83 2.03
C GLN A 71 -17.81 -7.83 1.63
N SER A 72 -16.64 -7.91 2.28
CA SER A 72 -15.47 -7.08 1.97
C SER A 72 -14.97 -7.32 0.54
N TRP A 73 -14.86 -8.59 0.13
CA TRP A 73 -14.48 -8.92 -1.25
C TRP A 73 -15.54 -8.51 -2.26
N LYS A 74 -16.83 -8.60 -1.93
CA LYS A 74 -17.89 -8.06 -2.81
C LYS A 74 -17.73 -6.56 -3.06
N LEU A 75 -17.33 -5.77 -2.07
CA LEU A 75 -17.06 -4.34 -2.26
C LEU A 75 -15.82 -4.10 -3.12
N PHE A 76 -14.76 -4.88 -2.90
CA PHE A 76 -13.56 -4.84 -3.75
C PHE A 76 -13.90 -5.18 -5.21
N ASP A 77 -14.69 -6.22 -5.43
CA ASP A 77 -15.11 -6.67 -6.77
C ASP A 77 -16.01 -5.64 -7.46
N GLN A 78 -16.79 -4.85 -6.72
CA GLN A 78 -17.53 -3.71 -7.28
C GLN A 78 -16.58 -2.63 -7.82
N GLN A 79 -15.46 -2.35 -7.12
CA GLN A 79 -14.45 -1.43 -7.65
C GLN A 79 -13.72 -2.04 -8.86
N ALA A 80 -13.40 -3.32 -8.82
CA ALA A 80 -12.79 -4.02 -9.95
C ALA A 80 -13.72 -4.04 -11.18
N ALA A 81 -15.05 -4.15 -11.00
CA ALA A 81 -16.02 -4.03 -12.09
C ALA A 81 -16.07 -2.62 -12.69
N LYS A 82 -15.80 -1.59 -11.88
CA LYS A 82 -15.79 -0.18 -12.31
C LYS A 82 -14.49 0.23 -13.01
N TYR A 83 -13.34 -0.20 -12.49
CA TYR A 83 -12.02 0.26 -12.95
C TYR A 83 -11.21 -0.81 -13.70
N GLY A 84 -11.69 -2.05 -13.73
CA GLY A 84 -10.93 -3.21 -14.18
C GLY A 84 -10.25 -3.93 -13.02
N LYS A 85 -9.91 -5.21 -13.23
CA LYS A 85 -9.11 -5.98 -12.25
C LYS A 85 -7.75 -5.30 -12.07
N PRO A 86 -7.34 -5.00 -10.83
CA PRO A 86 -6.13 -4.22 -10.59
C PRO A 86 -4.87 -5.06 -10.87
N THR A 87 -3.86 -4.42 -11.46
CA THR A 87 -2.52 -5.01 -11.70
C THR A 87 -1.59 -4.80 -10.51
N ALA A 88 -1.99 -4.00 -9.52
CA ALA A 88 -1.36 -3.90 -8.23
C ALA A 88 -2.40 -3.84 -7.11
N VAL A 89 -2.13 -4.38 -5.93
CA VAL A 89 -3.00 -4.23 -4.76
C VAL A 89 -2.17 -3.85 -3.55
N TRP A 90 -2.58 -2.81 -2.84
CA TRP A 90 -2.07 -2.51 -1.50
C TRP A 90 -2.94 -3.17 -0.43
N VAL A 91 -2.30 -3.98 0.41
CA VAL A 91 -2.90 -4.63 1.57
C VAL A 91 -2.45 -3.90 2.83
N GLN A 92 -3.38 -3.24 3.52
CA GLN A 92 -3.15 -2.79 4.88
C GLN A 92 -3.57 -3.89 5.85
N ILE A 93 -2.61 -4.42 6.63
CA ILE A 93 -2.90 -5.32 7.74
C ILE A 93 -3.56 -4.49 8.84
N CYS A 94 -4.90 -4.58 8.93
CA CYS A 94 -5.68 -3.96 9.99
C CYS A 94 -6.15 -4.99 11.01
N ILE A 95 -6.08 -4.63 12.29
CA ILE A 95 -6.57 -5.44 13.41
C ILE A 95 -7.44 -4.61 14.35
N PHE A 96 -8.26 -5.32 15.12
CA PHE A 96 -8.70 -4.83 16.42
C PHE A 96 -7.89 -5.51 17.54
N THR A 97 -8.30 -5.35 18.79
CA THR A 97 -7.61 -5.92 19.97
C THR A 97 -7.38 -7.43 19.91
N ASN A 98 -8.14 -8.17 19.10
CA ASN A 98 -7.95 -9.61 18.89
C ASN A 98 -6.68 -9.94 18.07
N GLY A 99 -6.08 -8.95 17.40
CA GLY A 99 -4.90 -9.13 16.58
C GLY A 99 -5.14 -9.90 15.27
N ALA A 100 -4.03 -10.30 14.67
CA ALA A 100 -4.00 -11.22 13.53
C ALA A 100 -2.78 -12.12 13.65
N THR A 101 -2.92 -13.35 13.17
CA THR A 101 -1.84 -14.31 13.03
C THR A 101 -1.18 -14.17 11.66
N TYR A 102 0.08 -14.60 11.56
CA TYR A 102 0.74 -14.65 10.25
C TYR A 102 0.05 -15.62 9.27
N SER A 103 -0.61 -16.67 9.77
CA SER A 103 -1.40 -17.57 8.92
C SER A 103 -2.56 -16.85 8.24
N GLU A 104 -3.28 -15.99 8.98
CA GLU A 104 -4.36 -15.17 8.41
C GLU A 104 -3.81 -14.15 7.41
N VAL A 105 -2.63 -13.57 7.66
CA VAL A 105 -1.97 -12.67 6.70
C VAL A 105 -1.61 -13.38 5.40
N LYS A 106 -1.10 -14.63 5.45
CA LYS A 106 -0.86 -15.44 4.24
C LYS A 106 -2.17 -15.70 3.48
N GLN A 107 -3.25 -16.04 4.20
CA GLN A 107 -4.56 -16.26 3.58
C GLN A 107 -5.10 -14.98 2.94
N LEU A 108 -4.93 -13.82 3.59
CA LEU A 108 -5.27 -12.50 3.07
C LEU A 108 -4.57 -12.20 1.75
N ILE A 109 -3.26 -12.43 1.69
CA ILE A 109 -2.44 -12.25 0.48
C ILE A 109 -2.90 -13.22 -0.63
N ALA A 110 -3.14 -14.48 -0.28
CA ALA A 110 -3.62 -15.49 -1.23
C ALA A 110 -4.99 -15.12 -1.83
N ASN A 111 -5.93 -14.66 -1.00
CA ASN A 111 -7.24 -14.21 -1.46
C ASN A 111 -7.10 -12.96 -2.34
N THR A 112 -6.24 -12.01 -1.96
CA THR A 112 -5.97 -10.81 -2.78
C THR A 112 -5.60 -11.16 -4.22
N ARG A 113 -4.80 -12.19 -4.41
CA ARG A 113 -4.41 -12.68 -5.76
C ARG A 113 -5.58 -13.27 -6.55
N GLN A 114 -6.59 -13.84 -5.89
CA GLN A 114 -7.77 -14.40 -6.56
C GLN A 114 -8.66 -13.29 -7.14
N HIS A 115 -8.71 -12.14 -6.48
CA HIS A 115 -9.54 -10.99 -6.88
C HIS A 115 -8.81 -10.01 -7.81
N ALA A 116 -7.48 -10.00 -7.81
CA ALA A 116 -6.67 -9.15 -8.68
C ALA A 116 -6.49 -9.72 -10.10
N ALA A 117 -5.82 -8.96 -10.97
CA ALA A 117 -5.37 -9.45 -12.27
C ALA A 117 -4.28 -10.54 -12.11
N PRO A 118 -4.09 -11.44 -13.09
CA PRO A 118 -2.97 -12.36 -13.08
C PRO A 118 -1.64 -11.63 -12.93
N ASN A 119 -0.73 -12.17 -12.11
CA ASN A 119 0.58 -11.59 -11.81
C ASN A 119 0.54 -10.19 -11.16
N ALA A 120 -0.58 -9.79 -10.55
CA ALA A 120 -0.66 -8.51 -9.86
C ALA A 120 0.41 -8.37 -8.77
N THR A 121 1.02 -7.20 -8.69
CA THR A 121 1.95 -6.84 -7.61
C THR A 121 1.17 -6.64 -6.32
N VAL A 122 1.63 -7.24 -5.22
CA VAL A 122 1.02 -7.03 -3.90
C VAL A 122 1.97 -6.22 -3.04
N TYR A 123 1.57 -5.01 -2.67
CA TYR A 123 2.21 -4.20 -1.64
C TYR A 123 1.55 -4.49 -0.30
N ILE A 124 2.31 -4.56 0.79
CA ILE A 124 1.77 -4.82 2.12
C ILE A 124 2.35 -3.86 3.14
N THR A 125 1.51 -3.32 4.02
CA THR A 125 1.91 -2.47 5.15
C THR A 125 1.09 -2.82 6.40
N GLY A 126 1.55 -2.39 7.57
CA GLY A 126 0.71 -2.36 8.77
C GLY A 126 -0.28 -1.19 8.78
N GLN A 127 -1.07 -1.10 9.86
CA GLN A 127 -1.75 0.13 10.26
C GLN A 127 -0.73 1.26 10.45
N PRO A 128 -1.12 2.54 10.27
CA PRO A 128 -0.21 3.66 10.48
C PRO A 128 0.39 3.65 11.88
N LEU A 129 1.70 3.85 11.95
CA LEU A 129 2.42 4.08 13.19
C LEU A 129 2.26 5.54 13.62
N TYR A 130 2.44 5.80 14.91
CA TYR A 130 2.27 7.13 15.49
C TYR A 130 3.58 7.66 16.05
N GLU A 131 4.08 8.76 15.49
CA GLU A 131 5.36 9.35 15.92
C GLU A 131 5.33 9.87 17.36
N ALA A 132 4.18 10.38 17.80
CA ALA A 132 3.98 10.82 19.19
C ALA A 132 3.83 9.65 20.18
N GLY A 133 3.92 8.39 19.71
CA GLY A 133 3.91 7.20 20.57
C GLY A 133 2.54 6.86 21.17
N GLN A 134 1.45 7.45 20.70
CA GLN A 134 0.11 7.08 21.15
C GLN A 134 -0.27 5.65 20.73
N THR A 135 -1.08 5.00 21.56
CA THR A 135 -1.68 3.70 21.24
C THR A 135 -3.07 3.90 20.65
N CYS A 136 -3.32 3.32 19.47
CA CYS A 136 -4.67 3.23 18.95
C CYS A 136 -5.50 2.22 19.76
N GLN A 137 -6.52 2.71 20.47
CA GLN A 137 -7.36 1.90 21.34
C GLN A 137 -8.10 0.77 20.60
N LEU A 138 -8.41 0.95 19.32
CA LEU A 138 -9.06 -0.08 18.51
C LEU A 138 -8.19 -1.31 18.31
N ALA A 139 -6.88 -1.12 18.13
CA ALA A 139 -5.91 -2.17 17.87
C ALA A 139 -5.28 -2.75 19.15
N GLY A 140 -5.44 -2.04 20.28
CA GLY A 140 -4.83 -2.39 21.55
C GLY A 140 -3.33 -2.03 21.62
N PRO A 141 -2.69 -2.32 22.78
CA PRO A 141 -1.28 -2.02 23.00
C PRO A 141 -0.40 -2.65 21.92
N LYS A 142 0.49 -1.84 21.32
CA LYS A 142 1.39 -2.24 20.22
C LYS A 142 0.70 -2.77 18.96
N GLY A 143 -0.61 -2.51 18.79
CA GLY A 143 -1.37 -2.97 17.65
C GLY A 143 -0.75 -2.57 16.30
N PRO A 144 -0.54 -1.26 16.03
CA PRO A 144 0.11 -0.80 14.80
C PRO A 144 1.48 -1.44 14.57
N GLU A 145 2.34 -1.47 15.59
CA GLU A 145 3.67 -2.07 15.52
C GLU A 145 3.62 -3.57 15.21
N SER A 146 2.64 -4.29 15.76
CA SER A 146 2.45 -5.72 15.46
C SER A 146 2.03 -5.94 14.01
N THR A 147 1.17 -5.09 13.45
CA THR A 147 0.76 -5.20 12.04
C THR A 147 1.88 -4.83 11.09
N ASP A 148 2.73 -3.86 11.44
CA ASP A 148 3.92 -3.51 10.68
C ASP A 148 4.94 -4.65 10.70
N ALA A 149 5.16 -5.27 11.87
CA ALA A 149 6.01 -6.46 11.98
C ALA A 149 5.49 -7.64 11.14
N LEU A 150 4.17 -7.86 11.06
CA LEU A 150 3.57 -8.87 10.19
C LEU A 150 3.77 -8.55 8.70
N ALA A 151 3.69 -7.28 8.29
CA ALA A 151 3.94 -6.86 6.92
C ALA A 151 5.41 -7.08 6.53
N GLN A 152 6.34 -6.72 7.42
CA GLN A 152 7.76 -7.01 7.25
C GLN A 152 8.04 -8.52 7.19
N GLN A 153 7.38 -9.32 8.02
CA GLN A 153 7.48 -10.77 8.01
C GLN A 153 7.01 -11.34 6.65
N ALA A 154 5.88 -10.86 6.14
CA ALA A 154 5.36 -11.26 4.84
C ALA A 154 6.32 -10.94 3.70
N ALA A 155 6.96 -9.76 3.71
CA ALA A 155 7.93 -9.39 2.68
C ALA A 155 9.25 -10.17 2.77
N LYS A 156 9.66 -10.61 3.97
CA LYS A 156 10.84 -11.46 4.16
C LYS A 156 10.60 -12.91 3.73
N ASP A 157 9.36 -13.37 3.79
CA ASP A 157 8.94 -14.68 3.33
C ASP A 157 8.81 -14.68 1.80
N THR A 158 9.85 -15.19 1.12
CA THR A 158 9.92 -15.21 -0.34
C THR A 158 8.78 -16.01 -0.99
N THR A 159 8.15 -16.93 -0.25
CA THR A 159 6.97 -17.68 -0.74
C THR A 159 5.74 -16.78 -0.87
N GLN A 160 5.69 -15.66 -0.13
CA GLN A 160 4.59 -14.73 -0.22
C GLN A 160 4.74 -13.77 -1.39
N ASN A 161 5.94 -13.51 -1.93
CA ASN A 161 6.16 -12.62 -3.09
C ASN A 161 5.36 -11.30 -3.01
N VAL A 162 5.57 -10.54 -1.92
CA VAL A 162 4.96 -9.24 -1.67
C VAL A 162 6.03 -8.18 -1.44
N ILE A 163 5.69 -6.92 -1.64
CA ILE A 163 6.59 -5.78 -1.45
C ILE A 163 6.18 -5.03 -0.17
N TYR A 164 7.10 -4.86 0.76
CA TYR A 164 6.95 -3.93 1.89
C TYR A 164 7.64 -2.61 1.54
N PRO A 165 6.88 -1.53 1.22
CA PRO A 165 7.48 -0.26 0.79
C PRO A 165 7.98 0.59 1.97
N GLY A 166 7.59 0.25 3.20
CA GLY A 166 7.82 1.03 4.41
C GLY A 166 6.54 1.19 5.22
N SER A 167 6.65 1.85 6.37
CA SER A 167 5.52 2.14 7.25
C SER A 167 4.87 3.45 6.86
N PHE A 168 3.54 3.53 7.03
CA PHE A 168 2.86 4.81 7.12
C PHE A 168 3.05 5.41 8.52
N LEU A 169 3.32 6.71 8.57
CA LEU A 169 3.58 7.45 9.80
C LEU A 169 2.62 8.63 9.94
N LEU A 170 1.95 8.73 11.09
CA LEU A 170 1.17 9.90 11.50
C LEU A 170 1.98 10.72 12.51
N LYS A 171 2.14 12.01 12.21
CA LYS A 171 2.90 12.97 13.02
C LYS A 171 2.07 13.53 14.18
N PRO A 172 2.70 14.20 15.16
CA PRO A 172 1.95 14.93 16.18
C PRO A 172 0.95 15.91 15.56
N GLY A 173 -0.30 15.89 16.02
CA GLY A 173 -1.38 16.74 15.50
C GLY A 173 -2.07 16.23 14.23
N GLU A 174 -1.71 15.05 13.71
CA GLU A 174 -2.33 14.45 12.51
C GLU A 174 -3.47 13.45 12.85
N VAL A 175 -3.78 13.25 14.13
CA VAL A 175 -4.74 12.23 14.62
C VAL A 175 -5.92 12.91 15.31
N GLN A 176 -7.15 12.45 15.05
CA GLN A 176 -8.38 13.07 15.61
C GLN A 176 -8.95 12.36 16.85
N ASP A 177 -8.87 11.03 16.93
CA ASP A 177 -9.58 10.23 17.95
C ASP A 177 -8.67 9.17 18.61
N GLY A 178 -7.36 9.39 18.53
CA GLY A 178 -6.34 8.44 19.00
C GLY A 178 -6.04 7.31 18.02
N CYS A 179 -6.79 7.15 16.93
CA CYS A 179 -6.54 6.14 15.90
C CYS A 179 -6.51 6.72 14.48
N HIS A 180 -7.57 7.41 14.09
CA HIS A 180 -7.79 7.86 12.72
C HIS A 180 -7.07 9.17 12.43
N ALA A 181 -6.64 9.30 11.19
CA ALA A 181 -6.07 10.54 10.70
C ALA A 181 -7.15 11.62 10.58
N ASN A 182 -6.84 12.83 11.04
CA ASN A 182 -7.63 14.01 10.70
C ASN A 182 -7.32 14.45 9.25
N THR A 183 -7.91 15.56 8.77
CA THR A 183 -7.67 16.05 7.40
C THR A 183 -6.19 16.28 7.07
N VAL A 184 -5.40 16.79 8.02
CA VAL A 184 -3.96 17.01 7.82
C VAL A 184 -3.22 15.67 7.74
N GLY A 185 -3.55 14.73 8.63
CA GLY A 185 -3.00 13.38 8.62
C GLY A 185 -3.34 12.60 7.36
N GLN A 186 -4.57 12.73 6.85
CA GLN A 186 -4.96 12.13 5.57
C GLN A 186 -4.08 12.66 4.44
N GLN A 187 -3.86 13.97 4.33
CA GLN A 187 -2.95 14.54 3.32
C GLN A 187 -1.51 14.04 3.49
N SER A 188 -1.02 13.91 4.74
CA SER A 188 0.30 13.38 5.06
C SER A 188 0.46 11.92 4.59
N LEU A 189 -0.51 11.07 4.93
CA LEU A 189 -0.57 9.68 4.50
C LEU A 189 -0.70 9.55 2.97
N GLY A 190 -1.48 10.42 2.33
CA GLY A 190 -1.62 10.46 0.89
C GLY A 190 -0.30 10.75 0.17
N LYS A 191 0.49 11.70 0.68
CA LYS A 191 1.83 12.00 0.14
C LYS A 191 2.78 10.82 0.30
N GLN A 192 2.72 10.11 1.43
CA GLN A 192 3.51 8.89 1.64
C GLN A 192 3.12 7.79 0.64
N ALA A 193 1.82 7.61 0.39
CA ALA A 193 1.33 6.64 -0.59
C ALA A 193 1.79 6.98 -2.03
N VAL A 194 1.75 8.27 -2.41
CA VAL A 194 2.34 8.73 -3.69
C VAL A 194 3.84 8.45 -3.73
N ALA A 195 4.58 8.67 -2.65
CA ALA A 195 6.01 8.37 -2.62
C ALA A 195 6.33 6.87 -2.74
N PHE A 196 5.45 6.00 -2.23
CA PHE A 196 5.67 4.55 -2.28
C PHE A 196 5.34 3.92 -3.64
N TRP A 197 4.29 4.40 -4.32
CA TRP A 197 3.77 3.72 -5.53
C TRP A 197 3.07 4.66 -6.52
N GLY A 198 3.12 5.97 -6.31
CA GLY A 198 2.55 6.97 -7.22
C GLY A 198 3.43 7.32 -8.40
#